data_AF-A0A502EUL8-F1
#
_entry.id   AF-A0A502EUL8-F1
#
_cell.length_a   1.000
_cell.length_b   1.000
_cell.length_c   1.000
_cell.angle_alpha   90.00
_cell.angle_beta   90.00
_cell.angle_gamma   90.00
#
_symmetry.space_group_name_H-M   'P 1'
#
loop_
_entity.id
_entity.type
_entity.pdbx_description
1 polymer ?
#
loop_
_entity_poly.entity_id
_entity_poly.type
_entity_poly.pdbx_seq_one_letter_code
_entity_poly.pdbx_strand_id
1 'polypeptide(L)'
;MITREATIEDWDILLTFFKIIYREDHPLHQKEFWVWQFGDEKCGRSFICLNDKGEVVGHVGANFGGDLAWIINVYLNEECRGKGILGKLYELARQYYPLAATAANAAGLGLYRNMRWVRYYDLVRYVKINPNCEVKTIDTVCKDITVDIDHLIQKGTHYFQQPSLKGIILSDGSTAVSQENVGGLRVVDINNLQKLEEEAWSLGYLWIDYITSWNDLKIKDLEKNNWVLDHESVVPWRLNPIEENYFCDITFLSEFPLDNEFIVHRSYSDHGRIGSLK
;
A
#
# COMPACT_ATOMS: atom_id res chain seq x y z
N MET A 1 -7.99 29.47 -9.45
CA MET A 1 -7.78 28.07 -9.01
C MET A 1 -9.03 27.22 -9.17
N ILE A 2 -8.91 26.09 -9.89
CA ILE A 2 -10.01 25.16 -10.22
C ILE A 2 -9.66 23.78 -9.66
N THR A 3 -10.60 23.12 -8.97
CA THR A 3 -10.46 21.73 -8.51
C THR A 3 -11.34 20.80 -9.32
N ARG A 4 -10.79 19.70 -9.82
CA ARG A 4 -11.54 18.69 -10.60
C ARG A 4 -10.86 17.33 -10.55
N GLU A 5 -11.57 16.32 -11.04
CA GLU A 5 -10.97 15.03 -11.40
C GLU A 5 -9.98 15.21 -12.56
N ALA A 6 -8.85 14.52 -12.45
CA ALA A 6 -7.87 14.40 -13.50
C ALA A 6 -8.17 13.19 -14.37
N THR A 7 -7.92 13.31 -15.66
CA THR A 7 -8.05 12.21 -16.62
C THR A 7 -6.70 11.93 -17.27
N ILE A 8 -6.63 10.89 -18.11
CA ILE A 8 -5.37 10.53 -18.76
C ILE A 8 -4.85 11.61 -19.72
N GLU A 9 -5.74 12.49 -20.19
CA GLU A 9 -5.43 13.67 -20.99
C GLU A 9 -4.58 14.70 -20.22
N ASP A 10 -4.62 14.68 -18.88
CA ASP A 10 -3.80 15.55 -18.02
C ASP A 10 -2.37 15.01 -17.78
N TRP A 11 -2.01 13.89 -18.40
CA TRP A 11 -0.76 13.18 -18.09
C TRP A 11 0.49 14.07 -18.13
N ASP A 12 0.62 14.95 -19.12
CA ASP A 12 1.85 15.75 -19.27
C ASP A 12 2.01 16.78 -18.13
N ILE A 13 0.92 17.40 -17.70
CA ILE A 13 0.95 18.35 -16.56
C ILE A 13 1.05 17.60 -15.22
N LEU A 14 0.45 16.41 -15.10
CA LEU A 14 0.58 15.52 -13.95
C LEU A 14 2.01 15.03 -13.78
N LEU A 15 2.65 14.54 -14.85
CA LEU A 15 4.02 14.06 -14.82
C LEU A 15 4.98 15.17 -14.40
N THR A 16 4.78 16.39 -14.93
CA THR A 16 5.57 17.55 -14.52
C THR A 16 5.44 17.81 -13.02
N PHE A 17 4.22 17.78 -12.49
CA PHE A 17 3.96 17.94 -11.06
C PHE A 17 4.57 16.80 -10.22
N PHE A 18 4.39 15.54 -10.61
CA PHE A 18 4.93 14.39 -9.87
C PHE A 18 6.46 14.37 -9.84
N LYS A 19 7.14 14.85 -10.88
CA LYS A 19 8.61 15.01 -10.89
C LYS A 19 9.10 16.07 -9.92
N ILE A 20 8.26 17.05 -9.54
CA ILE A 20 8.61 18.07 -8.55
C ILE A 20 8.46 17.52 -7.13
N ILE A 21 7.40 16.77 -6.85
CA ILE A 21 7.02 16.40 -5.48
C ILE A 21 7.52 15.03 -5.02
N TYR A 22 7.88 14.15 -5.95
CA TYR A 22 8.36 12.81 -5.64
C TYR A 22 9.81 12.63 -6.07
N ARG A 23 10.52 11.77 -5.33
CA ARG A 23 11.87 11.32 -5.69
C ARG A 23 11.90 10.67 -7.07
N GLU A 24 13.09 10.63 -7.66
CA GLU A 24 13.36 9.87 -8.88
C GLU A 24 12.86 8.42 -8.76
N ASP A 25 12.40 7.86 -9.88
CA ASP A 25 11.82 6.51 -9.98
C ASP A 25 10.52 6.25 -9.20
N HIS A 26 9.85 7.29 -8.71
CA HIS A 26 8.54 7.11 -8.10
C HIS A 26 7.53 6.51 -9.10
N PRO A 27 6.68 5.52 -8.73
CA PRO A 27 5.75 4.87 -9.66
C PRO A 27 4.85 5.82 -10.45
N LEU A 28 4.40 6.92 -9.82
CA LEU A 28 3.60 7.96 -10.48
C LEU A 28 4.34 8.75 -11.58
N HIS A 29 5.64 8.52 -11.79
CA HIS A 29 6.35 9.01 -12.97
C HIS A 29 6.06 8.15 -14.22
N GLN A 30 5.39 7.00 -14.06
CA GLN A 30 5.05 6.07 -15.13
C GLN A 30 3.55 6.15 -15.48
N LYS A 31 3.25 6.35 -16.76
CA LYS A 31 1.86 6.53 -17.25
C LYS A 31 1.00 5.29 -16.99
N GLU A 32 1.54 4.11 -17.28
CA GLU A 32 0.85 2.83 -17.09
C GLU A 32 0.44 2.62 -15.63
N PHE A 33 1.32 3.03 -14.72
CA PHE A 33 1.10 2.96 -13.30
C PHE A 33 -0.03 3.91 -12.86
N TRP A 34 -0.02 5.15 -13.34
CA TRP A 34 -1.10 6.11 -13.08
C TRP A 34 -2.44 5.61 -13.63
N VAL A 35 -2.46 5.05 -14.86
CA VAL A 35 -3.67 4.49 -15.48
C VAL A 35 -4.21 3.33 -14.66
N TRP A 36 -3.34 2.45 -14.19
CA TRP A 36 -3.74 1.38 -13.27
C TRP A 36 -4.37 1.97 -12.00
N GLN A 37 -3.72 2.95 -11.37
CA GLN A 37 -4.17 3.45 -10.07
C GLN A 37 -5.45 4.29 -10.12
N PHE A 38 -5.62 5.10 -11.17
CA PHE A 38 -6.64 6.15 -11.21
C PHE A 38 -7.51 6.13 -12.47
N GLY A 39 -7.21 5.28 -13.45
CA GLY A 39 -7.94 5.22 -14.72
C GLY A 39 -9.30 4.55 -14.62
N ASP A 40 -9.52 3.65 -13.66
CA ASP A 40 -10.79 2.94 -13.46
C ASP A 40 -11.56 3.50 -12.24
N GLU A 41 -12.78 4.01 -12.45
CA GLU A 41 -13.64 4.60 -11.39
C GLU A 41 -14.00 3.63 -10.30
N LYS A 42 -13.96 2.34 -10.61
CA LYS A 42 -14.30 1.32 -9.63
C LYS A 42 -13.15 1.06 -8.68
N CYS A 43 -11.95 1.54 -9.00
CA CYS A 43 -10.72 1.21 -8.28
C CYS A 43 -9.99 2.45 -7.76
N GLY A 44 -10.12 3.61 -8.40
CA GLY A 44 -9.54 4.84 -7.89
C GLY A 44 -9.71 6.06 -8.80
N ARG A 45 -9.38 7.23 -8.24
CA ARG A 45 -9.45 8.54 -8.91
C ARG A 45 -8.32 9.45 -8.47
N SER A 46 -7.88 10.31 -9.38
CA SER A 46 -6.92 11.39 -9.13
C SER A 46 -7.65 12.73 -9.18
N PHE A 47 -7.49 13.55 -8.15
CA PHE A 47 -8.12 14.86 -8.01
C PHE A 47 -7.04 15.95 -7.98
N ILE A 48 -7.18 16.98 -8.81
CA ILE A 48 -6.17 18.03 -8.98
C ILE A 48 -6.73 19.42 -8.75
N CYS A 49 -5.85 20.32 -8.30
CA CYS A 49 -6.07 21.76 -8.33
C CYS A 49 -5.18 22.39 -9.40
N LEU A 50 -5.78 23.15 -10.31
CA LEU A 50 -5.09 23.94 -11.32
C LEU A 50 -4.99 25.42 -10.89
N ASN A 51 -3.82 26.03 -11.07
CA ASN A 51 -3.66 27.47 -10.95
C ASN A 51 -4.15 28.20 -12.22
N ASP A 52 -4.03 29.53 -12.24
CA ASP A 52 -4.52 30.35 -13.35
C ASP A 52 -3.67 30.21 -14.62
N LYS A 53 -2.51 29.54 -14.54
CA LYS A 53 -1.67 29.15 -15.68
C LYS A 53 -1.99 27.75 -16.22
N GLY A 54 -2.93 27.03 -15.60
CA GLY A 54 -3.25 25.65 -15.96
C GLY A 54 -2.26 24.61 -15.42
N GLU A 55 -1.38 24.98 -14.48
CA GLU A 55 -0.43 24.06 -13.86
C GLU A 55 -1.08 23.36 -12.66
N VAL A 56 -0.72 22.09 -12.43
CA VAL A 56 -1.15 21.36 -11.24
C VAL A 56 -0.39 21.88 -10.02
N VAL A 57 -1.14 22.32 -9.02
CA VAL A 57 -0.62 22.92 -7.78
C VAL A 57 -1.13 22.22 -6.52
N GLY A 58 -1.96 21.20 -6.70
CA GLY A 58 -2.44 20.34 -5.65
C GLY A 58 -2.94 19.02 -6.22
N HIS A 59 -2.76 17.93 -5.47
CA HIS A 59 -3.16 16.59 -5.86
C HIS A 59 -3.64 15.80 -4.63
N VAL A 60 -4.70 15.02 -4.83
CA VAL A 60 -5.17 13.97 -3.93
C VAL A 60 -5.48 12.75 -4.79
N GLY A 61 -4.90 11.60 -4.48
CA GLY A 61 -5.33 10.32 -5.03
C GLY A 61 -6.31 9.64 -4.07
N ALA A 62 -7.21 8.83 -4.60
CA ALA A 62 -8.00 7.90 -3.81
C ALA A 62 -8.00 6.51 -4.47
N ASN A 63 -7.72 5.47 -3.69
CA ASN A 63 -8.04 4.09 -4.04
C ASN A 63 -9.41 3.73 -3.45
N PHE A 64 -10.18 2.88 -4.13
CA PHE A 64 -11.49 2.44 -3.68
C PHE A 64 -11.48 0.97 -3.30
N GLY A 65 -11.94 0.66 -2.08
CA GLY A 65 -11.98 -0.70 -1.56
C GLY A 65 -12.62 -0.77 -0.19
N GLY A 66 -13.38 -1.84 0.08
CA GLY A 66 -14.13 -1.99 1.34
C GLY A 66 -15.14 -0.87 1.57
N ASP A 67 -15.77 -0.36 0.51
CA ASP A 67 -16.72 0.76 0.52
C ASP A 67 -16.15 2.09 1.07
N LEU A 68 -14.83 2.26 0.97
CA LEU A 68 -14.10 3.45 1.40
C LEU A 68 -13.23 4.02 0.28
N ALA A 69 -13.04 5.34 0.33
CA ALA A 69 -12.06 6.07 -0.46
C ALA A 69 -10.78 6.29 0.35
N TRP A 70 -9.77 5.48 0.08
CA TRP A 70 -8.47 5.51 0.72
C TRP A 70 -7.62 6.63 0.14
N ILE A 71 -7.54 7.74 0.87
CA ILE A 71 -6.81 8.94 0.51
C ILE A 71 -5.31 8.65 0.51
N ILE A 72 -4.68 8.88 -0.64
CA ILE A 72 -3.27 8.62 -0.92
C ILE A 72 -2.67 9.77 -1.72
N ASN A 73 -1.33 9.85 -1.77
CA ASN A 73 -0.60 10.78 -2.62
C ASN A 73 -1.03 12.27 -2.46
N VAL A 74 -1.35 12.69 -1.23
CA VAL A 74 -1.80 14.04 -0.91
C VAL A 74 -0.63 15.02 -0.94
N TYR A 75 -0.76 16.08 -1.75
CA TYR A 75 0.19 17.18 -1.77
C TYR A 75 -0.48 18.49 -2.17
N LEU A 76 -0.11 19.60 -1.52
CA LEU A 76 -0.48 20.95 -1.91
C LEU A 76 0.77 21.86 -1.95
N ASN A 77 0.93 22.57 -3.06
CA ASN A 77 1.86 23.70 -3.15
C ASN A 77 1.52 24.74 -2.08
N GLU A 78 2.52 25.50 -1.65
CA GLU A 78 2.36 26.54 -0.62
C GLU A 78 1.28 27.56 -0.99
N GLU A 79 1.17 27.90 -2.28
CA GLU A 79 0.15 28.82 -2.78
C GLU A 79 -1.29 28.32 -2.58
N CYS A 80 -1.51 27.02 -2.35
CA CYS A 80 -2.84 26.44 -2.11
C CYS A 80 -3.16 26.26 -0.63
N ARG A 81 -2.15 26.33 0.26
CA ARG A 81 -2.32 26.07 1.70
C ARG A 81 -3.17 27.17 2.35
N GLY A 82 -4.04 26.78 3.28
CA GLY A 82 -4.94 27.70 3.98
C GLY A 82 -6.11 28.26 3.15
N LYS A 83 -6.21 27.94 1.85
CA LYS A 83 -7.28 28.43 0.95
C LYS A 83 -8.47 27.48 0.78
N GLY A 84 -8.57 26.47 1.64
CA GLY A 84 -9.63 25.46 1.59
C GLY A 84 -9.54 24.48 0.40
N ILE A 85 -8.45 24.50 -0.38
CA ILE A 85 -8.29 23.64 -1.57
C ILE A 85 -8.33 22.15 -1.20
N LEU A 86 -7.68 21.74 -0.11
CA LEU A 86 -7.69 20.34 0.30
C LEU A 86 -9.10 19.82 0.58
N GLY A 87 -9.92 20.63 1.25
CA GLY A 87 -11.33 20.29 1.54
C GLY A 87 -12.14 20.09 0.26
N LYS A 88 -11.90 20.90 -0.77
CA LYS A 88 -12.53 20.74 -2.09
C LYS A 88 -12.09 19.47 -2.80
N LEU A 89 -10.81 19.11 -2.74
CA LEU A 89 -10.33 17.85 -3.32
C LEU A 89 -10.90 16.63 -2.57
N TYR A 90 -10.99 16.71 -1.24
CA TYR A 90 -11.62 15.67 -0.43
C TYR A 90 -13.12 15.55 -0.72
N GLU A 91 -13.80 16.66 -1.00
CA GLU A 91 -15.21 16.64 -1.41
C GLU A 91 -15.42 15.88 -2.72
N LEU A 92 -14.50 16.01 -3.68
CA LEU A 92 -14.55 15.21 -4.91
C LEU A 92 -14.42 13.71 -4.61
N ALA A 93 -13.47 13.32 -3.76
CA ALA A 93 -13.32 11.92 -3.34
C ALA A 93 -14.56 11.39 -2.60
N ARG A 94 -15.19 12.24 -1.78
CA ARG A 94 -16.37 11.90 -0.96
C ARG A 94 -17.61 11.60 -1.80
N GLN A 95 -17.66 12.05 -3.05
CA GLN A 95 -18.74 11.71 -3.98
C GLN A 95 -18.81 10.22 -4.31
N TYR A 96 -17.71 9.49 -4.13
CA TYR A 96 -17.63 8.05 -4.38
C TYR A 96 -17.91 7.24 -3.10
N TYR A 97 -17.14 7.52 -2.04
CA TYR A 97 -17.19 6.77 -0.78
C TYR A 97 -16.80 7.64 0.41
N PRO A 98 -17.16 7.26 1.65
CA PRO A 98 -16.58 7.85 2.85
C PRO A 98 -15.05 7.75 2.86
N LEU A 99 -14.40 8.78 3.42
CA LEU A 99 -12.95 8.89 3.35
C LEU A 99 -12.26 8.09 4.45
N ALA A 100 -11.17 7.42 4.08
CA ALA A 100 -10.24 6.77 4.98
C ALA A 100 -8.80 7.09 4.56
N ALA A 101 -7.85 6.88 5.46
CA ALA A 101 -6.44 7.05 5.14
C ALA A 101 -5.59 6.04 5.92
N THR A 102 -4.52 5.60 5.27
CA THR A 102 -3.46 4.82 5.90
C THR A 102 -2.10 5.48 5.73
N ALA A 103 -1.12 5.10 6.55
CA ALA A 103 0.26 5.60 6.47
C ALA A 103 0.37 7.15 6.49
N ALA A 104 -0.44 7.80 7.33
CA ALA A 104 -0.42 9.24 7.50
C ALA A 104 0.82 9.66 8.29
N ASN A 105 1.66 10.51 7.70
CA ASN A 105 2.78 11.11 8.40
C ASN A 105 2.30 12.11 9.48
N ALA A 106 3.23 12.66 10.28
CA ALA A 106 2.90 13.60 11.35
C ALA A 106 2.05 14.80 10.89
N ALA A 107 2.31 15.34 9.70
CA ALA A 107 1.51 16.42 9.13
C ALA A 107 0.09 15.96 8.76
N GLY A 108 -0.05 14.79 8.16
CA GLY A 108 -1.33 14.14 7.88
C GLY A 108 -2.13 13.86 9.15
N LEU A 109 -1.49 13.33 10.19
CA LEU A 109 -2.13 13.09 11.50
C LEU A 109 -2.63 14.39 12.13
N GLY A 110 -1.85 15.48 12.07
CA GLY A 110 -2.27 16.80 12.54
C GLY A 110 -3.49 17.32 11.77
N LEU A 111 -3.50 17.15 10.45
CA LEU A 111 -4.64 17.50 9.60
C LEU A 111 -5.90 16.70 9.98
N TYR A 112 -5.82 15.38 10.01
CA TYR A 112 -6.96 14.50 10.27
C TYR A 112 -7.51 14.70 11.69
N ARG A 113 -6.64 15.02 12.66
CA ARG A 113 -7.06 15.44 14.01
C ARG A 113 -7.91 16.72 13.97
N ASN A 114 -7.51 17.72 13.18
CA ASN A 114 -8.29 18.96 13.03
C ASN A 114 -9.64 18.70 12.33
N MET A 115 -9.70 17.71 11.44
CA MET A 115 -10.94 17.23 10.81
C MET A 115 -11.77 16.32 11.71
N ARG A 116 -11.28 15.99 12.92
CA ARG A 116 -11.94 15.09 13.89
C ARG A 116 -12.19 13.67 13.34
N TRP A 117 -11.30 13.20 12.49
CA TRP A 117 -11.34 11.81 12.01
C TRP A 117 -11.11 10.84 13.19
N VAL A 118 -11.70 9.66 13.08
CA VAL A 118 -11.47 8.55 13.99
C VAL A 118 -10.10 7.96 13.69
N ARG A 119 -9.26 7.79 14.72
CA ARG A 119 -8.01 7.05 14.63
C ARG A 119 -8.21 5.68 15.29
N TYR A 120 -7.91 4.63 14.54
CA TYR A 120 -7.94 3.25 15.02
C TYR A 120 -6.55 2.82 15.47
N TYR A 121 -6.45 1.57 15.92
CA TYR A 121 -5.16 0.93 16.10
C TYR A 121 -4.43 0.85 14.75
N ASP A 122 -3.13 1.13 14.74
CA ASP A 122 -2.31 1.12 13.53
C ASP A 122 -2.26 -0.31 12.95
N LEU A 123 -2.17 -0.49 11.63
CA LEU A 123 -2.13 -1.84 11.05
C LEU A 123 -0.89 -2.59 11.54
N VAL A 124 -1.07 -3.87 11.81
CA VAL A 124 -0.01 -4.74 12.33
C VAL A 124 0.58 -5.55 11.20
N ARG A 125 1.90 -5.71 11.20
CA ARG A 125 2.63 -6.58 10.28
C ARG A 125 3.25 -7.72 11.05
N TYR A 126 2.89 -8.93 10.65
CA TYR A 126 3.51 -10.15 11.11
C TYR A 126 4.49 -10.65 10.06
N VAL A 127 5.64 -11.14 10.52
CA VAL A 127 6.68 -11.72 9.68
C VAL A 127 7.03 -13.11 10.21
N LYS A 128 7.23 -14.04 9.29
CA LYS A 128 7.85 -15.33 9.59
C LYS A 128 9.03 -15.56 8.68
N ILE A 129 10.17 -15.86 9.28
CA ILE A 129 11.39 -16.24 8.56
C ILE A 129 11.36 -17.76 8.38
N ASN A 130 11.79 -18.23 7.21
CA ASN A 130 11.89 -19.64 6.89
C ASN A 130 12.64 -20.37 8.02
N PRO A 131 12.03 -21.38 8.67
CA PRO A 131 12.66 -22.09 9.79
C PRO A 131 13.99 -22.76 9.43
N ASN A 132 14.22 -23.04 8.15
CA ASN A 132 15.44 -23.68 7.66
C ASN A 132 16.62 -22.70 7.50
N CYS A 133 16.41 -21.39 7.70
CA CYS A 133 17.49 -20.41 7.74
C CYS A 133 18.28 -20.55 9.05
N GLU A 134 19.49 -21.13 8.98
CA GLU A 134 20.38 -21.32 10.14
C GLU A 134 20.80 -20.01 10.80
N VAL A 135 21.11 -19.00 9.99
CA VAL A 135 21.49 -17.65 10.44
C VAL A 135 20.42 -16.66 9.97
N LYS A 136 19.82 -15.95 10.93
CA LYS A 136 18.74 -14.98 10.69
C LYS A 136 19.26 -13.56 10.84
N THR A 137 20.09 -13.12 9.90
CA THR A 137 20.50 -11.72 9.77
C THR A 137 19.82 -11.10 8.55
N ILE A 138 19.85 -9.78 8.44
CA ILE A 138 19.28 -9.08 7.29
C ILE A 138 19.91 -9.56 5.97
N ASP A 139 21.23 -9.72 5.93
CA ASP A 139 21.96 -10.15 4.73
C ASP A 139 21.64 -11.59 4.30
N THR A 140 21.32 -12.47 5.25
CA THR A 140 21.01 -13.87 4.93
C THR A 140 19.56 -14.07 4.51
N VAL A 141 18.66 -13.22 5.00
CA VAL A 141 17.20 -13.32 4.81
C VAL A 141 16.68 -12.40 3.70
N CYS A 142 17.22 -11.18 3.58
CA CYS A 142 16.82 -10.19 2.59
C CYS A 142 17.84 -10.15 1.44
N LYS A 143 17.81 -11.17 0.58
CA LYS A 143 18.71 -11.31 -0.58
C LYS A 143 17.96 -11.85 -1.78
N ASP A 144 18.51 -11.63 -2.97
CA ASP A 144 18.00 -12.23 -4.21
C ASP A 144 17.92 -13.75 -4.10
N ILE A 145 16.79 -14.30 -4.53
CA ILE A 145 16.56 -15.74 -4.71
C ILE A 145 16.04 -16.01 -6.13
N THR A 146 16.04 -17.28 -6.54
CA THR A 146 15.40 -17.73 -7.77
C THR A 146 14.34 -18.76 -7.42
N VAL A 147 13.10 -18.49 -7.82
CA VAL A 147 11.94 -19.36 -7.59
C VAL A 147 11.19 -19.54 -8.91
N ASP A 148 10.64 -20.74 -9.15
CA ASP A 148 9.80 -21.01 -10.32
C ASP A 148 8.34 -20.76 -9.95
N ILE A 149 7.83 -19.60 -10.39
CA ILE A 149 6.48 -19.13 -10.06
C ILE A 149 5.65 -18.79 -11.28
N ASP A 150 6.17 -18.97 -12.50
CA ASP A 150 5.49 -18.54 -13.73
C ASP A 150 4.10 -19.17 -13.87
N HIS A 151 3.96 -20.42 -13.39
CA HIS A 151 2.70 -21.17 -13.38
C HIS A 151 1.72 -20.70 -12.28
N LEU A 152 2.17 -19.91 -11.30
CA LEU A 152 1.37 -19.37 -10.20
C LEU A 152 0.95 -17.91 -10.45
N ILE A 153 1.55 -17.22 -11.43
CA ILE A 153 1.27 -15.82 -11.71
C ILE A 153 -0.20 -15.64 -12.14
N GLN A 154 -0.89 -14.71 -11.49
CA GLN A 154 -2.28 -14.38 -11.81
C GLN A 154 -2.53 -12.88 -11.80
N LYS A 155 -3.32 -12.40 -12.78
CA LYS A 155 -3.77 -10.99 -12.90
C LYS A 155 -5.28 -10.81 -12.75
N GLY A 156 -5.92 -11.74 -12.02
CA GLY A 156 -7.37 -11.83 -11.90
C GLY A 156 -8.02 -10.73 -11.06
N THR A 157 -7.23 -9.98 -10.28
CA THR A 157 -7.71 -8.86 -9.47
C THR A 157 -7.08 -7.55 -9.96
N HIS A 158 -7.76 -6.42 -9.74
CA HIS A 158 -7.19 -5.11 -10.04
C HIS A 158 -5.83 -4.90 -9.35
N TYR A 159 -5.70 -5.34 -8.09
CA TYR A 159 -4.44 -5.26 -7.35
C TYR A 159 -3.28 -5.97 -8.06
N PHE A 160 -3.52 -7.18 -8.61
CA PHE A 160 -2.51 -7.93 -9.35
C PHE A 160 -2.27 -7.46 -10.79
N GLN A 161 -3.06 -6.52 -11.28
CA GLN A 161 -2.81 -5.85 -12.56
C GLN A 161 -1.84 -4.67 -12.42
N GLN A 162 -1.38 -4.37 -11.20
CA GLN A 162 -0.41 -3.32 -10.98
C GLN A 162 0.85 -3.57 -11.82
N PRO A 163 1.36 -2.55 -12.56
CA PRO A 163 2.64 -2.67 -13.26
C PRO A 163 3.76 -3.14 -12.31
N SER A 164 4.64 -3.99 -12.85
CA SER A 164 5.75 -4.70 -12.18
C SER A 164 5.40 -5.68 -11.05
N LEU A 165 4.13 -5.76 -10.61
CA LEU A 165 3.75 -6.64 -9.52
C LEU A 165 3.65 -8.09 -9.98
N LYS A 166 4.34 -8.99 -9.27
CA LYS A 166 4.24 -10.45 -9.46
C LYS A 166 3.23 -11.03 -8.46
N GLY A 167 1.95 -10.83 -8.75
CA GLY A 167 0.86 -11.46 -8.00
C GLY A 167 0.78 -12.96 -8.29
N ILE A 168 0.74 -13.78 -7.25
CA ILE A 168 0.62 -15.24 -7.35
C ILE A 168 -0.56 -15.77 -6.54
N ILE A 169 -1.05 -16.95 -6.93
CA ILE A 169 -2.01 -17.74 -6.16
C ILE A 169 -1.37 -19.10 -5.87
N LEU A 170 -1.32 -19.45 -4.59
CA LEU A 170 -0.80 -20.71 -4.11
C LEU A 170 -1.82 -21.84 -4.30
N SER A 171 -1.39 -23.10 -4.19
CA SER A 171 -2.23 -24.28 -4.40
C SER A 171 -3.44 -24.36 -3.47
N ASP A 172 -3.35 -23.74 -2.29
CA ASP A 172 -4.45 -23.65 -1.33
C ASP A 172 -5.42 -22.51 -1.62
N GLY A 173 -5.14 -21.63 -2.60
CA GLY A 173 -5.92 -20.44 -2.92
C GLY A 173 -5.49 -19.17 -2.17
N SER A 174 -4.50 -19.24 -1.29
CA SER A 174 -3.89 -18.04 -0.70
C SER A 174 -3.24 -17.19 -1.78
N THR A 175 -3.24 -15.88 -1.58
CA THR A 175 -2.74 -14.92 -2.58
C THR A 175 -1.58 -14.12 -2.02
N ALA A 176 -0.59 -13.82 -2.86
CA ALA A 176 0.61 -13.14 -2.41
C ALA A 176 1.29 -12.36 -3.55
N VAL A 177 2.25 -11.51 -3.19
CA VAL A 177 3.16 -10.83 -4.11
C VAL A 177 4.56 -11.40 -3.91
N SER A 178 5.12 -11.96 -4.98
CA SER A 178 6.50 -12.42 -4.99
C SER A 178 7.48 -11.24 -5.02
N GLN A 179 8.50 -11.30 -4.16
CA GLN A 179 9.62 -10.35 -4.12
C GLN A 179 10.94 -11.12 -4.09
N GLU A 180 11.24 -11.80 -5.20
CA GLU A 180 12.44 -12.62 -5.35
C GLU A 180 13.73 -11.82 -5.12
N ASN A 181 13.73 -10.54 -5.48
CA ASN A 181 14.84 -9.60 -5.31
C ASN A 181 15.20 -9.29 -3.84
N VAL A 182 14.40 -9.78 -2.89
CA VAL A 182 14.66 -9.63 -1.45
C VAL A 182 14.27 -10.89 -0.68
N GLY A 183 14.10 -12.02 -1.38
CA GLY A 183 13.86 -13.32 -0.77
C GLY A 183 12.46 -13.52 -0.20
N GLY A 184 11.54 -12.60 -0.48
CA GLY A 184 10.28 -12.46 0.26
C GLY A 184 9.03 -12.87 -0.49
N LEU A 185 8.02 -13.31 0.27
CA LEU A 185 6.65 -13.44 -0.21
C LEU A 185 5.71 -12.59 0.65
N ARG A 186 5.10 -11.57 0.05
CA ARG A 186 4.19 -10.65 0.75
C ARG A 186 2.75 -11.13 0.61
N VAL A 187 2.21 -11.74 1.66
CA VAL A 187 0.89 -12.36 1.66
C VAL A 187 -0.20 -11.29 1.63
N VAL A 188 -1.12 -11.45 0.69
CA VAL A 188 -2.29 -10.57 0.48
C VAL A 188 -3.49 -11.13 1.22
N ASP A 189 -3.80 -12.42 1.03
CA ASP A 189 -4.84 -13.14 1.77
C ASP A 189 -4.43 -14.58 2.06
N ILE A 190 -4.91 -15.09 3.19
CA ILE A 190 -4.60 -16.42 3.73
C ILE A 190 -5.88 -17.26 3.68
N ASN A 191 -5.88 -18.32 2.86
CA ASN A 191 -6.92 -19.34 2.88
C ASN A 191 -6.59 -20.46 3.88
N ASN A 192 -5.36 -20.99 3.84
CA ASN A 192 -4.87 -21.98 4.80
C ASN A 192 -3.42 -21.69 5.19
N LEU A 193 -3.22 -21.23 6.43
CA LEU A 193 -1.90 -20.80 6.92
C LEU A 193 -0.82 -21.90 6.81
N GLN A 194 -1.16 -23.15 7.17
CA GLN A 194 -0.18 -24.24 7.14
C GLN A 194 0.27 -24.55 5.70
N LYS A 195 -0.69 -24.65 4.78
CA LYS A 195 -0.37 -24.93 3.37
C LYS A 195 0.38 -23.77 2.71
N LEU A 196 0.00 -22.54 3.01
CA LEU A 196 0.71 -21.35 2.57
C LEU A 196 2.17 -21.40 2.98
N GLU A 197 2.45 -21.70 4.24
CA GLU A 197 3.82 -21.80 4.76
C GLU A 197 4.60 -22.91 4.06
N GLU A 198 4.04 -24.13 4.03
CA GLU A 198 4.68 -25.29 3.39
C GLU A 198 5.04 -24.99 1.93
N GLU A 199 4.12 -24.40 1.17
CA GLU A 199 4.34 -24.05 -0.23
C GLU A 199 5.37 -22.93 -0.38
N ALA A 200 5.28 -21.84 0.40
CA ALA A 200 6.24 -20.74 0.37
C ALA A 200 7.68 -21.23 0.64
N TRP A 201 7.86 -22.13 1.61
CA TRP A 201 9.18 -22.69 1.92
C TRP A 201 9.65 -23.66 0.83
N SER A 202 8.74 -24.45 0.26
CA SER A 202 9.07 -25.37 -0.84
C SER A 202 9.52 -24.65 -2.11
N LEU A 203 8.95 -23.46 -2.38
CA LEU A 203 9.33 -22.60 -3.49
C LEU A 203 10.70 -21.95 -3.29
N GLY A 204 11.17 -21.85 -2.04
CA GLY A 204 12.49 -21.29 -1.70
C GLY A 204 12.47 -19.88 -1.12
N TYR A 205 11.31 -19.35 -0.72
CA TYR A 205 11.25 -18.06 -0.03
C TYR A 205 11.95 -18.11 1.33
N LEU A 206 12.56 -16.99 1.72
CA LEU A 206 13.34 -16.85 2.95
C LEU A 206 12.52 -16.24 4.08
N TRP A 207 11.48 -15.49 3.74
CA TRP A 207 10.53 -14.92 4.69
C TRP A 207 9.19 -14.64 4.02
N ILE A 208 8.15 -14.56 4.85
CA ILE A 208 6.80 -14.20 4.46
C ILE A 208 6.27 -13.11 5.40
N ASP A 209 5.45 -12.18 4.88
CA ASP A 209 4.79 -11.16 5.70
C ASP A 209 3.28 -11.09 5.45
N TYR A 210 2.53 -10.68 6.47
CA TYR A 210 1.10 -10.42 6.40
C TYR A 210 0.77 -9.17 7.19
N ILE A 211 0.04 -8.24 6.56
CA ILE A 211 -0.37 -6.97 7.15
C ILE A 211 -1.88 -7.01 7.28
N THR A 212 -2.39 -6.70 8.47
CA THR A 212 -3.83 -6.71 8.74
C THR A 212 -4.21 -5.74 9.85
N SER A 213 -5.50 -5.59 10.10
CA SER A 213 -6.02 -4.87 11.27
C SER A 213 -5.78 -5.65 12.55
N TRP A 214 -5.57 -4.94 13.67
CA TRP A 214 -5.38 -5.55 14.99
C TRP A 214 -6.53 -6.45 15.47
N ASN A 215 -7.76 -6.21 15.00
CA ASN A 215 -8.95 -7.00 15.29
C ASN A 215 -9.11 -8.25 14.39
N ASP A 216 -8.20 -8.51 13.45
CA ASP A 216 -8.27 -9.72 12.60
C ASP A 216 -7.97 -10.99 13.42
N LEU A 217 -8.95 -11.89 13.53
CA LEU A 217 -8.81 -13.14 14.27
C LEU A 217 -7.73 -14.06 13.71
N LYS A 218 -7.33 -13.90 12.43
CA LYS A 218 -6.20 -14.63 11.83
C LYS A 218 -4.90 -14.44 12.62
N ILE A 219 -4.73 -13.30 13.31
CA ILE A 219 -3.56 -13.00 14.14
C ILE A 219 -3.29 -14.10 15.17
N LYS A 220 -4.34 -14.63 15.80
CA LYS A 220 -4.19 -15.69 16.81
C LYS A 220 -3.56 -16.95 16.22
N ASP A 221 -3.82 -17.23 14.95
CA ASP A 221 -3.25 -18.38 14.28
C ASP A 221 -1.83 -18.10 13.77
N LEU A 222 -1.53 -16.86 13.36
CA LEU A 222 -0.15 -16.42 13.05
C LEU A 222 0.76 -16.58 14.28
N GLU A 223 0.33 -16.08 15.44
CA GLU A 223 1.08 -16.15 16.69
C GLU A 223 1.34 -17.60 17.13
N LYS A 224 0.32 -18.47 17.07
CA LYS A 224 0.48 -19.92 17.35
C LYS A 224 1.48 -20.59 16.42
N ASN A 225 1.66 -20.07 15.21
CA ASN A 225 2.59 -20.58 14.22
C ASN A 225 3.93 -19.84 14.23
N ASN A 226 4.28 -19.13 15.31
CA ASN A 226 5.57 -18.45 15.48
C ASN A 226 5.85 -17.35 14.45
N TRP A 227 4.80 -16.70 13.93
CA TRP A 227 4.96 -15.40 13.32
C TRP A 227 5.20 -14.37 14.42
N VAL A 228 6.08 -13.42 14.16
CA VAL A 228 6.43 -12.35 15.11
C VAL A 228 6.03 -11.01 14.54
N LEU A 229 5.86 -10.00 15.39
CA LEU A 229 5.67 -8.64 14.91
C LEU A 229 6.93 -8.17 14.17
N ASP A 230 6.76 -7.30 13.20
CA ASP A 230 7.84 -6.79 12.35
C ASP A 230 9.05 -6.26 13.12
N HIS A 231 8.86 -5.49 14.20
CA HIS A 231 9.93 -4.94 15.03
C HIS A 231 10.70 -5.99 15.85
N GLU A 232 10.17 -7.21 15.94
CA GLU A 232 10.85 -8.38 16.53
C GLU A 232 11.59 -9.21 15.46
N SER A 233 11.41 -8.87 14.18
CA SER A 233 12.02 -9.52 13.02
C SER A 233 13.21 -8.70 12.48
N VAL A 234 14.08 -9.37 11.72
CA VAL A 234 15.18 -8.70 10.99
C VAL A 234 14.75 -8.18 9.62
N VAL A 235 13.51 -8.47 9.17
CA VAL A 235 13.01 -8.06 7.85
C VAL A 235 12.39 -6.66 7.94
N PRO A 236 13.04 -5.62 7.40
CA PRO A 236 12.53 -4.26 7.49
C PRO A 236 11.30 -4.06 6.59
N TRP A 237 10.62 -2.92 6.77
CA TRP A 237 9.56 -2.51 5.86
C TRP A 237 10.10 -2.04 4.51
N ARG A 238 11.19 -1.26 4.56
CA ARG A 238 11.81 -0.67 3.38
C ARG A 238 12.81 -1.66 2.77
N LEU A 239 12.45 -2.17 1.61
CA LEU A 239 13.20 -3.21 0.89
C LEU A 239 13.83 -2.72 -0.42
N ASN A 240 13.52 -1.50 -0.86
CA ASN A 240 14.22 -0.85 -1.97
C ASN A 240 14.56 0.63 -1.65
N PRO A 241 15.85 0.96 -1.42
CA PRO A 241 16.89 0.00 -1.01
C PRO A 241 16.52 -0.62 0.34
N ILE A 242 17.10 -1.79 0.65
CA ILE A 242 16.98 -2.38 1.98
C ILE A 242 17.55 -1.40 3.01
N GLU A 243 16.74 -1.05 4.02
CA GLU A 243 17.17 -0.20 5.13
C GLU A 243 16.98 -0.96 6.44
N GLU A 244 18.10 -1.37 7.05
CA GLU A 244 18.09 -2.12 8.30
C GLU A 244 17.39 -1.32 9.42
N ASN A 245 16.61 -2.00 10.24
CA ASN A 245 15.84 -1.41 11.33
C ASN A 245 14.80 -0.34 10.91
N TYR A 246 14.44 -0.27 9.62
CA TYR A 246 13.36 0.58 9.15
C TYR A 246 12.00 -0.08 9.40
N PHE A 247 11.40 0.26 10.54
CA PHE A 247 10.04 -0.16 10.90
C PHE A 247 9.05 1.01 10.82
N CYS A 248 7.80 0.73 10.44
CA CYS A 248 6.80 1.76 10.20
C CYS A 248 5.44 1.37 10.79
N ASP A 249 4.88 2.26 11.60
CA ASP A 249 3.50 2.19 12.03
C ASP A 249 2.59 2.66 10.88
N ILE A 250 1.79 1.75 10.32
CA ILE A 250 0.78 2.13 9.34
C ILE A 250 -0.45 2.63 10.08
N THR A 251 -0.52 3.92 10.31
CA THR A 251 -1.69 4.53 10.93
C THR A 251 -2.95 4.22 10.14
N PHE A 252 -4.09 4.05 10.81
CA PHE A 252 -5.39 3.83 10.19
C PHE A 252 -6.42 4.84 10.69
N LEU A 253 -7.02 5.60 9.78
CA LEU A 253 -8.00 6.64 10.09
C LEU A 253 -9.20 6.63 9.15
N SER A 254 -10.36 7.08 9.62
CA SER A 254 -11.54 7.32 8.79
C SER A 254 -12.32 8.55 9.24
N GLU A 255 -13.09 9.12 8.31
CA GLU A 255 -13.96 10.26 8.58
C GLU A 255 -15.11 9.90 9.54
N PHE A 256 -15.71 8.73 9.36
CA PHE A 256 -16.80 8.21 10.18
C PHE A 256 -16.42 6.88 10.84
N PRO A 257 -17.03 6.52 11.99
CA PRO A 257 -16.82 5.21 12.60
C PRO A 257 -17.09 4.07 11.62
N LEU A 258 -16.21 3.08 11.62
CA LEU A 258 -16.35 1.85 10.84
C LEU A 258 -16.95 0.74 11.71
N ASP A 259 -17.44 -0.32 11.06
CA ASP A 259 -17.89 -1.54 11.73
C ASP A 259 -16.73 -2.19 12.50
N ASN A 260 -17.01 -2.78 13.66
CA ASN A 260 -16.00 -3.43 14.49
C ASN A 260 -15.41 -4.69 13.84
N GLU A 261 -16.12 -5.29 12.87
CA GLU A 261 -15.67 -6.43 12.07
C GLU A 261 -14.93 -5.99 10.80
N PHE A 262 -14.75 -4.68 10.58
CA PHE A 262 -14.02 -4.19 9.42
C PHE A 262 -12.52 -4.52 9.52
N ILE A 263 -12.04 -5.32 8.57
CA ILE A 263 -10.62 -5.65 8.42
C ILE A 263 -10.07 -4.94 7.18
N VAL A 264 -8.98 -4.19 7.37
CA VAL A 264 -8.29 -3.51 6.28
C VAL A 264 -7.53 -4.55 5.47
N HIS A 265 -8.03 -4.83 4.27
CA HIS A 265 -7.36 -5.74 3.35
C HIS A 265 -6.17 -5.05 2.68
N ARG A 266 -5.07 -5.79 2.46
CA ARG A 266 -3.83 -5.24 1.86
C ARG A 266 -4.10 -4.52 0.55
N SER A 267 -5.03 -5.03 -0.27
CA SER A 267 -5.34 -4.47 -1.59
C SER A 267 -6.16 -3.18 -1.58
N TYR A 268 -6.71 -2.75 -0.44
CA TYR A 268 -7.57 -1.56 -0.37
C TYR A 268 -6.80 -0.25 -0.55
N SER A 269 -5.55 -0.23 -0.11
CA SER A 269 -4.69 0.93 -0.20
C SER A 269 -3.27 0.47 -0.55
N ASP A 270 -2.36 1.43 -0.72
CA ASP A 270 -0.98 1.20 -1.13
C ASP A 270 -0.08 0.71 0.04
N HIS A 271 -0.60 -0.20 0.87
CA HIS A 271 0.07 -0.67 2.10
C HIS A 271 1.42 -1.36 1.84
N GLY A 272 1.62 -1.88 0.63
CA GLY A 272 2.84 -2.58 0.23
C GLY A 272 3.99 -1.67 -0.24
N ARG A 273 3.77 -0.36 -0.45
CA ARG A 273 4.77 0.54 -1.07
C ARG A 273 5.60 1.37 -0.11
N ILE A 274 5.53 1.12 1.19
CA ILE A 274 6.46 1.66 2.18
C ILE A 274 7.93 1.27 1.86
N GLY A 275 8.17 0.37 0.88
CA GLY A 275 9.48 0.00 0.39
C GLY A 275 9.72 -0.03 -1.13
N SER A 276 8.93 0.66 -1.98
CA SER A 276 9.07 0.80 -3.45
C SER A 276 9.28 -0.48 -4.30
N LEU A 277 8.39 -0.69 -5.27
CA LEU A 277 8.33 -1.87 -6.15
C LEU A 277 9.29 -1.82 -7.36
N LYS A 278 10.55 -1.47 -7.10
CA LYS A 278 11.65 -1.68 -8.06
C LYS A 278 12.81 -2.42 -7.39
#